data_AF-A0A9D0N3H4-F1
#
_entry.id   AF-A0A9D0N3H4-F1
#
_cell.length_a   1.000
_cell.length_b   1.000
_cell.length_c   1.000
_cell.angle_alpha   90.00
_cell.angle_beta   90.00
_cell.angle_gamma   90.00
#
_symmetry.space_group_name_H-M   'P 1'
#
loop_
_entity.id
_entity.type
_entity.pdbx_description
1 polymer ?
#
loop_
_entity_poly.entity_id
_entity_poly.type
_entity_poly.pdbx_seq_one_letter_code
_entity_poly.pdbx_strand_id
1 'polypeptide(L)'
;MDKLAELADVFSIDVCAYAVMSNHYHLVLRINQSQALAWSDDEVIEHWSTLFKAPLLIGRMRKGERLGKAEKKLVAELVQEWRSRLTDLGWFMRCLNESLARQANAEDNCTGRFWEGRYKSQALLDEQALLTCMSYADLNPIRAGINLTPETSDYTSIQVRIRTHQASTPRDQDPS
;
A
#
# COMPACT_ATOMS: atom_id res chain seq x y z
N MET A 1 -0.56 -9.95 5.48
CA MET A 1 -1.52 -9.14 4.67
C MET A 1 -1.77 -7.77 5.28
N ASP A 2 -1.70 -7.65 6.60
CA ASP A 2 -2.01 -6.44 7.36
C ASP A 2 -1.17 -5.22 6.93
N LYS A 3 0.13 -5.40 6.64
CA LYS A 3 0.99 -4.26 6.31
C LYS A 3 0.64 -3.56 4.99
N LEU A 4 0.22 -4.32 3.96
CA LEU A 4 -0.13 -3.73 2.67
C LEU A 4 -1.40 -2.87 2.81
N ALA A 5 -2.39 -3.37 3.56
CA ALA A 5 -3.61 -2.64 3.87
C ALA A 5 -3.32 -1.39 4.72
N GLU A 6 -2.53 -1.53 5.79
CA GLU A 6 -2.10 -0.40 6.63
C GLU A 6 -1.43 0.71 5.80
N LEU A 7 -0.52 0.34 4.88
CA LEU A 7 0.14 1.31 4.02
C LEU A 7 -0.81 1.93 2.99
N ALA A 8 -1.79 1.18 2.49
CA ALA A 8 -2.82 1.71 1.58
C ALA A 8 -3.77 2.70 2.29
N ASP A 9 -4.01 2.52 3.59
CA ASP A 9 -4.80 3.47 4.40
C ASP A 9 -4.01 4.73 4.74
N VAL A 10 -2.69 4.62 4.89
CA VAL A 10 -1.82 5.75 5.24
C VAL A 10 -1.39 6.55 4.02
N PHE A 11 -0.99 5.91 2.93
CA PHE A 11 -0.57 6.57 1.70
C PHE A 11 -1.77 6.90 0.82
N SER A 12 -1.62 7.90 -0.04
CA SER A 12 -2.59 8.22 -1.08
C SER A 12 -2.39 7.31 -2.29
N ILE A 13 -2.38 6.00 -2.06
CA ILE A 13 -2.06 4.95 -3.03
C ILE A 13 -3.05 3.81 -2.87
N ASP A 14 -3.87 3.58 -3.89
CA ASP A 14 -4.83 2.48 -3.89
C ASP A 14 -4.18 1.18 -4.38
N VAL A 15 -4.54 0.07 -3.73
CA VAL A 15 -4.13 -1.28 -4.15
C VAL A 15 -5.23 -1.87 -5.04
N CYS A 16 -4.99 -1.91 -6.36
CA CYS A 16 -5.94 -2.45 -7.32
C CYS A 16 -5.90 -3.99 -7.38
N ALA A 17 -4.68 -4.54 -7.38
CA ALA A 17 -4.45 -5.99 -7.37
C ALA A 17 -3.12 -6.34 -6.70
N TYR A 18 -3.04 -7.55 -6.16
CA TYR A 18 -1.81 -8.11 -5.62
C TYR A 18 -1.80 -9.63 -5.72
N ALA A 19 -0.59 -10.19 -5.81
CA ALA A 19 -0.35 -11.62 -5.68
C ALA A 19 0.95 -11.83 -4.89
N VAL A 20 0.85 -12.54 -3.77
CA VAL A 20 2.01 -12.90 -2.93
C VAL A 20 2.37 -14.35 -3.19
N MET A 21 3.65 -14.61 -3.47
CA MET A 21 4.21 -15.95 -3.65
C MET A 21 5.39 -16.15 -2.71
N SER A 22 5.91 -17.38 -2.64
CA SER A 22 7.00 -17.76 -1.73
C SER A 22 8.31 -17.02 -1.98
N ASN A 23 8.56 -16.55 -3.21
CA ASN A 23 9.83 -15.93 -3.60
C ASN A 23 9.71 -14.49 -4.14
N HIS A 24 8.51 -14.00 -4.43
CA HIS A 24 8.26 -12.61 -4.83
C HIS A 24 6.78 -12.26 -4.73
N TYR A 25 6.44 -10.99 -4.93
CA TYR A 25 5.06 -10.52 -5.01
C TYR A 25 4.87 -9.55 -6.18
N HIS A 26 3.64 -9.45 -6.68
CA HIS A 26 3.24 -8.47 -7.71
C HIS A 26 2.19 -7.53 -7.12
N LEU A 27 2.28 -6.24 -7.45
CA LEU A 27 1.30 -5.22 -7.06
C LEU A 27 0.86 -4.43 -8.30
N VAL A 28 -0.43 -4.10 -8.35
CA VAL A 28 -0.99 -3.09 -9.24
C VAL A 28 -1.52 -1.98 -8.36
N LEU A 29 -0.92 -0.81 -8.47
CA LEU A 29 -1.16 0.34 -7.60
C LEU A 29 -1.63 1.54 -8.41
N ARG A 30 -2.51 2.36 -7.83
CA ARG A 30 -2.92 3.65 -8.38
C ARG A 30 -2.50 4.76 -7.43
N ILE A 31 -1.69 5.70 -7.90
CA ILE A 31 -1.36 6.90 -7.13
C ILE A 31 -2.54 7.87 -7.21
N ASN A 32 -3.16 8.17 -6.07
CA ASN A 32 -4.33 9.03 -5.99
C ASN A 32 -3.91 10.47 -5.64
N GLN A 33 -3.37 11.21 -6.60
CA GLN A 33 -2.91 12.58 -6.37
C GLN A 33 -4.04 13.52 -5.94
N SER A 34 -5.26 13.30 -6.45
CA SER A 34 -6.42 14.11 -6.12
C SER A 34 -6.81 14.01 -4.64
N GLN A 35 -6.76 12.79 -4.07
CA GLN A 35 -6.97 12.59 -2.63
C GLN A 35 -5.89 13.30 -1.81
N ALA A 36 -4.62 13.12 -2.16
CA ALA A 36 -3.53 13.78 -1.46
C ALA A 36 -3.62 15.30 -1.51
N LEU A 37 -4.11 15.89 -2.60
CA LEU A 37 -4.34 17.33 -2.74
C LEU A 37 -5.57 17.81 -1.95
N ALA A 38 -6.58 16.95 -1.77
CA ALA A 38 -7.78 17.28 -1.01
C ALA A 38 -7.55 17.30 0.51
N TRP A 39 -6.53 16.59 1.02
CA TRP A 39 -6.19 16.61 2.43
C TRP A 39 -5.84 18.01 2.93
N SER A 40 -6.30 18.33 4.13
CA SER A 40 -5.80 19.43 4.94
C SER A 40 -4.38 19.15 5.41
N ASP A 41 -3.70 20.20 5.88
CA ASP A 41 -2.35 20.06 6.44
C ASP A 41 -2.35 19.18 7.70
N ASP A 42 -3.41 19.23 8.50
CA ASP A 42 -3.55 18.39 9.70
C ASP A 42 -3.71 16.91 9.33
N GLU A 43 -4.52 16.59 8.31
CA GLU A 43 -4.64 15.22 7.79
C GLU A 43 -3.30 14.69 7.29
N VAL A 44 -2.55 15.47 6.51
CA VAL A 44 -1.20 15.06 6.05
C VAL A 44 -0.28 14.73 7.23
N ILE A 45 -0.33 15.53 8.29
CA ILE A 45 0.45 15.28 9.50
C ILE A 45 -0.01 14.00 10.19
N GLU A 46 -1.33 13.74 10.26
CA GLU A 46 -1.88 12.50 10.83
C GLU A 46 -1.41 11.28 10.06
N HIS A 47 -1.62 11.26 8.74
CA HIS A 47 -1.15 10.20 7.85
C HIS A 47 0.36 9.95 8.03
N TRP A 48 1.18 11.00 7.97
CA TRP A 48 2.63 10.86 8.16
C TRP A 48 3.00 10.32 9.56
N SER A 49 2.30 10.78 10.60
CA SER A 49 2.58 10.42 11.99
C SER A 49 2.23 8.98 12.34
N THR A 50 1.39 8.31 11.53
CA THR A 50 1.09 6.88 11.71
C THR A 50 2.33 6.01 11.51
N LEU A 51 3.23 6.41 10.60
CA LEU A 51 4.43 5.62 10.25
C LEU A 51 5.73 6.22 10.77
N PHE A 52 5.78 7.53 10.96
CA PHE A 52 7.01 8.24 11.29
C PHE A 52 6.83 9.17 12.48
N LYS A 53 7.90 9.37 13.25
CA LYS A 53 7.89 10.33 14.35
C LYS A 53 7.90 11.76 13.82
N ALA A 54 6.88 12.53 14.16
CA ALA A 54 6.84 13.96 13.86
C ALA A 54 7.85 14.74 14.72
N PRO A 55 8.49 15.81 14.18
CA PRO A 55 9.34 16.69 14.97
C PRO A 55 8.60 17.39 16.11
N LEU A 56 9.31 17.75 17.18
CA LEU A 56 8.73 18.47 18.34
C LEU A 56 7.95 19.73 17.96
N LEU A 57 8.36 20.41 16.88
CA LEU A 57 7.68 21.58 16.34
C LEU A 57 6.20 21.30 16.01
N ILE A 58 5.90 20.15 15.42
CA ILE A 58 4.53 19.74 15.10
C ILE A 58 3.72 19.48 16.37
N GLY A 59 4.35 18.89 17.39
CA GLY A 59 3.72 18.72 18.70
C GLY A 59 3.35 20.06 19.36
N ARG A 60 4.22 21.06 19.28
CA ARG A 60 3.95 22.42 19.76
C ARG A 60 2.81 23.08 18.98
N MET A 61 2.81 22.94 17.66
CA MET A 61 1.73 23.42 16.80
C MET A 61 0.37 22.84 17.21
N ARG A 62 0.28 21.51 17.37
CA ARG A 62 -0.96 20.81 17.75
C ARG A 62 -1.46 21.18 19.15
N LYS A 63 -0.57 21.58 20.05
CA LYS A 63 -0.92 22.11 21.38
C LYS A 63 -1.43 23.56 21.35
N GLY A 64 -1.47 24.19 20.17
CA GLY A 64 -1.89 25.59 20.02
C GLY A 64 -0.87 26.60 20.52
N GLU A 65 0.40 26.19 20.69
CA GLU A 65 1.46 27.12 21.08
C GLU A 65 1.69 28.19 20.00
N ARG A 66 2.02 29.42 20.42
CA ARG A 66 2.29 30.51 19.49
C ARG A 66 3.58 30.26 18.72
N LEU A 67 3.44 29.92 17.45
CA LEU A 67 4.57 29.77 16.52
C LEU A 67 4.98 31.12 15.91
N GLY A 68 6.29 31.34 15.83
CA GLY A 68 6.89 32.44 15.08
C GLY A 68 6.74 32.28 13.56
N LYS A 69 7.04 33.35 12.80
CA LYS A 69 6.90 33.32 11.33
C LYS A 69 7.77 32.25 10.66
N ALA A 70 9.01 32.07 11.13
CA ALA A 70 9.92 31.06 10.61
C ALA A 70 9.44 29.63 10.92
N GLU A 71 8.93 29.40 12.13
CA GLU A 71 8.37 28.11 12.55
C GLU A 71 7.15 27.73 11.70
N LYS A 72 6.23 28.67 11.46
CA LYS A 72 5.07 28.44 10.58
C LYS A 72 5.50 28.09 9.15
N LYS A 73 6.52 28.76 8.63
CA LYS A 73 7.08 28.45 7.30
C LYS A 73 7.66 27.03 7.25
N LEU A 74 8.42 26.64 8.28
CA LEU A 74 9.00 25.31 8.37
C LEU A 74 7.93 24.22 8.48
N VAL A 75 6.85 24.45 9.24
CA VAL A 75 5.70 23.54 9.28
C VAL A 75 5.11 23.35 7.89
N ALA A 76 4.83 24.44 7.17
CA ALA A 76 4.26 24.37 5.82
C ALA A 76 5.18 23.61 4.86
N GLU A 77 6.49 23.85 4.92
CA GLU A 77 7.50 23.13 4.10
C GLU A 77 7.50 21.62 4.42
N LEU A 78 7.47 21.24 5.69
CA LEU A 78 7.39 19.84 6.12
C LEU A 78 6.12 19.17 5.61
N VAL A 79 4.96 19.82 5.76
CA VAL A 79 3.68 19.28 5.32
C VAL A 79 3.66 19.06 3.81
N GLN A 80 4.17 20.00 3.02
CA GLN A 80 4.26 19.84 1.57
C GLN A 80 5.19 18.69 1.18
N GLU A 81 6.33 18.55 1.86
CA GLU A 81 7.22 17.42 1.66
C GLU A 81 6.53 16.09 1.99
N TRP A 82 5.83 16.00 3.12
CA TRP A 82 5.13 14.78 3.53
C TRP A 82 4.00 14.41 2.59
N ARG A 83 3.22 15.39 2.12
CA ARG A 83 2.18 15.18 1.10
C ARG A 83 2.77 14.55 -0.16
N SER A 84 3.89 15.08 -0.64
CA SER A 84 4.61 14.52 -1.79
C SER A 84 5.06 13.07 -1.53
N ARG A 85 5.66 12.81 -0.36
CA ARG A 85 6.13 11.46 0.01
C ARG A 85 4.98 10.46 0.18
N LEU A 86 3.82 10.87 0.68
CA LEU A 86 2.62 10.03 0.82
C LEU A 86 1.97 9.67 -0.52
N THR A 87 2.41 10.30 -1.62
CA THR A 87 2.06 9.92 -3.01
C THR A 87 3.20 9.25 -3.76
N ASP A 88 4.35 9.06 -3.13
CA ASP A 88 5.54 8.53 -3.80
C ASP A 88 5.61 7.00 -3.70
N LEU A 89 5.69 6.35 -4.86
CA LEU A 89 5.78 4.89 -4.93
C LEU A 89 7.05 4.35 -4.27
N GLY A 90 8.16 5.09 -4.34
CA GLY A 90 9.42 4.68 -3.71
C GLY A 90 9.32 4.62 -2.19
N TRP A 91 8.67 5.62 -1.58
CA TRP A 91 8.40 5.66 -0.14
C TRP A 91 7.44 4.54 0.29
N PHE A 92 6.38 4.30 -0.48
CA PHE A 92 5.46 3.19 -0.23
C PHE A 92 6.19 1.84 -0.25
N MET A 93 6.92 1.58 -1.35
CA MET A 93 7.66 0.33 -1.52
C MET A 93 8.78 0.16 -0.50
N ARG A 94 9.42 1.25 -0.06
CA ARG A 94 10.39 1.22 1.03
C ARG A 94 9.75 0.73 2.33
N CYS A 95 8.62 1.31 2.74
CA CYS A 95 7.94 0.93 3.97
C CYS A 95 7.47 -0.52 3.94
N LEU A 96 6.92 -0.96 2.80
CA LEU A 96 6.46 -2.33 2.62
C LEU A 96 7.62 -3.32 2.68
N ASN A 97 8.67 -3.10 1.88
CA ASN A 97 9.81 -4.01 1.78
C ASN A 97 10.61 -4.10 3.07
N GLU A 98 10.78 -2.98 3.79
CA GLU A 98 11.47 -2.97 5.07
C GLU A 98 10.71 -3.80 6.10
N SER A 99 9.38 -3.62 6.20
CA SER A 99 8.56 -4.37 7.15
C SER A 99 8.59 -5.87 6.86
N LEU A 100 8.42 -6.26 5.60
CA LEU A 100 8.45 -7.67 5.19
C LEU A 100 9.82 -8.31 5.42
N ALA A 101 10.91 -7.60 5.07
CA ALA A 101 12.26 -8.09 5.31
C ALA A 101 12.55 -8.28 6.80
N ARG A 102 12.08 -7.36 7.66
CA ARG A 102 12.25 -7.50 9.12
C ARG A 102 11.45 -8.66 9.69
N GLN A 103 10.22 -8.87 9.22
CA GLN A 103 9.38 -9.98 9.64
C GLN A 103 9.99 -11.32 9.23
N ALA A 104 10.34 -11.49 7.96
CA ALA A 104 10.92 -12.73 7.46
C ALA A 104 12.27 -13.05 8.13
N ASN A 105 13.16 -12.07 8.28
CA ASN A 105 14.42 -12.27 8.99
C ASN A 105 14.20 -12.69 10.46
N ALA A 106 13.19 -12.14 11.13
CA ALA A 106 12.85 -12.52 12.50
C ALA A 106 12.26 -13.94 12.58
N GLU A 107 11.39 -14.31 11.64
CA GLU A 107 10.82 -15.67 11.53
C GLU A 107 11.91 -16.72 11.31
N ASP A 108 12.90 -16.42 10.46
CA ASP A 108 14.00 -17.31 10.12
C ASP A 108 15.20 -17.21 11.10
N ASN A 109 15.09 -16.38 12.15
CA ASN A 109 16.18 -16.07 13.09
C ASN A 109 17.51 -15.69 12.39
N CYS A 110 17.41 -14.99 11.26
CA CYS A 110 18.57 -14.56 10.49
C CYS A 110 18.68 -13.03 10.44
N THR A 111 19.84 -12.57 9.99
CA THR A 111 20.11 -11.14 9.80
C THR A 111 20.70 -10.93 8.42
N GLY A 112 20.37 -9.80 7.79
CA GLY A 112 20.97 -9.41 6.53
C GLY A 112 19.94 -9.06 5.47
N ARG A 113 20.38 -9.15 4.22
CA ARG A 113 19.60 -8.71 3.06
C ARG A 113 18.57 -9.77 2.69
N PHE A 114 17.30 -9.43 2.83
CA PHE A 114 16.19 -10.30 2.42
C PHE A 114 15.93 -10.23 0.90
N TRP A 115 15.87 -9.02 0.32
CA TRP A 115 15.56 -8.83 -1.10
C TRP A 115 16.80 -8.87 -2.00
N GLU A 116 16.80 -9.69 -3.06
CA GLU A 116 17.90 -9.80 -4.03
C GLU A 116 18.17 -8.52 -4.83
N GLY A 117 17.18 -7.64 -4.97
CA GLY A 117 17.25 -6.46 -5.84
C GLY A 117 16.34 -5.31 -5.41
N ARG A 118 16.35 -4.24 -6.20
CA ARG A 118 15.33 -3.18 -6.10
C ARG A 118 14.03 -3.69 -6.73
N TYR A 119 12.91 -3.12 -6.30
CA TYR A 119 11.64 -3.35 -6.99
C TYR A 119 11.72 -2.85 -8.44
N LYS A 120 10.95 -3.48 -9.32
CA LYS A 120 10.75 -3.02 -10.71
C LYS A 120 9.35 -2.41 -10.81
N SER A 121 9.23 -1.30 -11.52
CA SER A 121 7.94 -0.63 -11.74
C SER A 121 7.80 -0.24 -13.21
N GLN A 122 6.61 -0.46 -13.75
CA GLN A 122 6.22 -0.06 -15.10
C GLN A 122 4.94 0.78 -14.98
N ALA A 123 4.95 1.97 -15.59
CA ALA A 123 3.75 2.79 -15.65
C ALA A 123 2.72 2.18 -16.62
N LEU A 124 1.46 2.12 -16.18
CA LEU A 124 0.32 1.70 -16.99
C LEU A 124 -0.43 2.97 -17.41
N LEU A 125 -0.55 3.21 -18.71
CA LEU A 125 -1.00 4.49 -19.26
C LEU A 125 -2.43 4.46 -19.78
N ASP A 126 -3.07 3.29 -19.83
CA ASP A 126 -4.44 3.13 -20.30
C ASP A 126 -5.18 2.05 -19.49
N GLU A 127 -6.51 2.07 -19.59
CA GLU A 127 -7.41 1.16 -18.87
C GLU A 127 -7.24 -0.30 -19.30
N GLN A 128 -6.90 -0.54 -20.56
CA GLN A 128 -6.68 -1.88 -21.08
C GLN A 128 -5.41 -2.50 -20.48
N ALA A 129 -4.34 -1.73 -20.36
CA ALA A 129 -3.10 -2.09 -19.69
C ALA A 129 -3.34 -2.34 -18.19
N LEU A 130 -4.17 -1.52 -17.54
CA LEU A 130 -4.57 -1.73 -16.15
C LEU A 130 -5.29 -3.08 -15.97
N LEU A 131 -6.36 -3.33 -16.73
CA LEU A 131 -7.13 -4.58 -16.67
C LEU A 131 -6.26 -5.80 -16.99
N THR A 132 -5.38 -5.67 -17.98
CA THR A 132 -4.42 -6.72 -18.35
C THR A 132 -3.46 -7.01 -17.20
N CYS A 133 -2.89 -5.99 -16.56
CA CYS A 133 -1.98 -6.17 -15.44
C CYS A 133 -2.67 -6.71 -14.18
N MET A 134 -3.91 -6.28 -13.89
CA MET A 134 -4.71 -6.85 -12.80
C MET A 134 -4.97 -8.34 -13.05
N SER A 135 -5.41 -8.70 -14.25
CA SER A 135 -5.64 -10.10 -14.65
C SER A 135 -4.34 -10.91 -14.59
N TYR A 136 -3.22 -10.32 -15.02
CA TYR A 136 -1.91 -10.96 -14.96
C TYR A 136 -1.44 -11.21 -13.53
N ALA A 137 -1.61 -10.24 -12.62
CA ALA A 137 -1.26 -10.39 -11.21
C ALA A 137 -2.11 -11.50 -10.57
N ASP A 138 -3.42 -11.45 -10.79
CA ASP A 138 -4.38 -12.44 -10.27
C ASP A 138 -4.09 -13.86 -10.77
N LEU A 139 -3.70 -14.01 -12.03
CA LEU A 139 -3.39 -15.30 -12.64
C LEU A 139 -1.94 -15.75 -12.43
N ASN A 140 -1.10 -14.94 -11.79
CA ASN A 140 0.32 -15.24 -11.64
C ASN A 140 0.59 -16.53 -10.86
N PRO A 141 -0.08 -16.79 -9.71
CA PRO A 141 0.11 -18.04 -8.97
C PRO A 141 -0.28 -19.29 -9.78
N ILE A 142 -1.33 -19.18 -10.61
CA ILE A 142 -1.76 -20.26 -11.51
C ILE A 142 -0.72 -20.50 -12.60
N ARG A 143 -0.25 -19.43 -13.24
CA ARG A 143 0.78 -19.51 -14.28
C ARG A 143 2.12 -20.04 -13.74
N ALA A 144 2.45 -19.74 -12.49
CA ALA A 144 3.62 -20.26 -11.80
C ALA A 144 3.44 -21.72 -11.33
N GLY A 145 2.26 -22.32 -11.52
CA GLY A 145 1.95 -23.69 -11.09
C GLY A 145 1.80 -23.86 -9.58
N ILE A 146 1.66 -22.78 -8.82
CA ILE A 146 1.53 -22.80 -7.35
C ILE A 146 0.10 -23.20 -6.96
N ASN A 147 -0.90 -22.73 -7.70
CA ASN A 147 -2.31 -23.04 -7.48
C ASN A 147 -2.98 -23.51 -8.78
N LEU A 148 -4.00 -24.35 -8.65
CA LEU A 148 -4.76 -24.86 -9.80
C LEU A 148 -5.84 -23.87 -10.25
N THR A 149 -6.37 -23.06 -9.33
CA THR A 149 -7.46 -22.13 -9.62
C THR A 149 -7.31 -20.80 -8.85
N PRO A 150 -7.94 -19.71 -9.31
CA PRO A 150 -7.95 -18.44 -8.59
C PRO A 150 -8.57 -18.52 -7.17
N GLU A 151 -9.60 -19.36 -6.97
CA GLU A 151 -10.28 -19.56 -5.69
C GLU A 151 -9.35 -20.15 -4.63
N THR A 152 -8.40 -20.98 -5.07
CA THR A 152 -7.43 -21.66 -4.21
C THR A 152 -6.13 -20.88 -4.04
N SER A 153 -5.99 -19.72 -4.69
CA SER A 153 -4.79 -18.88 -4.63
C SER A 153 -4.80 -17.97 -3.40
N ASP A 154 -4.37 -18.50 -2.26
CA ASP A 154 -4.28 -17.74 -1.01
C ASP A 154 -3.41 -16.48 -1.17
N TYR A 155 -3.77 -15.43 -0.42
CA TYR A 155 -3.05 -14.15 -0.40
C TYR A 155 -2.98 -13.45 -1.78
N THR A 156 -4.07 -13.54 -2.55
CA THR A 156 -4.27 -12.80 -3.80
C THR A 156 -5.51 -11.91 -3.75
N SER A 157 -5.52 -10.84 -4.54
CA SER A 157 -6.69 -9.98 -4.68
C SER A 157 -7.89 -10.68 -5.33
N ILE A 158 -7.65 -11.63 -6.24
CA ILE A 158 -8.73 -12.37 -6.90
C ILE A 158 -9.49 -13.27 -5.94
N GLN A 159 -8.79 -13.95 -5.02
CA GLN A 159 -9.45 -14.77 -4.02
C GLN A 159 -10.34 -13.93 -3.11
N VAL A 160 -9.86 -12.75 -2.68
CA VAL A 160 -10.66 -11.81 -1.88
C VAL A 160 -11.89 -11.35 -2.65
N ARG A 161 -11.75 -10.94 -3.93
CA ARG A 161 -12.88 -10.55 -4.78
C ARG A 161 -13.92 -11.65 -4.93
N ILE A 162 -13.50 -12.89 -5.18
CA ILE A 162 -14.39 -14.04 -5.31
C ILE A 162 -15.17 -14.29 -4.02
N ARG A 163 -14.47 -14.32 -2.87
CA ARG A 163 -15.11 -14.51 -1.56
C ARG A 163 -16.14 -13.41 -1.26
N THR A 164 -15.81 -12.15 -1.55
CA THR A 164 -16.74 -11.02 -1.38
C THR A 164 -17.98 -11.17 -2.28
N HIS A 165 -17.80 -11.54 -3.56
CA HIS A 165 -18.91 -11.75 -4.50
C HIS A 165 -19.81 -12.93 -4.09
N GLN A 166 -19.24 -14.03 -3.60
CA GLN A 166 -19.98 -15.18 -3.10
C GLN A 166 -20.77 -14.85 -1.83
N ALA A 167 -20.24 -13.96 -0.98
CA ALA A 167 -20.93 -13.49 0.22
C ALA A 167 -22.05 -12.50 -0.08
N SER A 168 -21.97 -11.74 -1.18
CA SER A 168 -22.97 -10.73 -1.59
C SER A 168 -24.06 -11.27 -2.52
N THR A 169 -23.90 -12.47 -3.09
CA THR A 169 -24.91 -13.12 -3.91
C THR A 169 -25.80 -14.01 -3.03
N PRO A 170 -27.13 -13.75 -2.90
CA PRO A 170 -28.02 -14.67 -2.20
C PRO A 170 -27.98 -16.05 -2.83
N ARG A 171 -27.96 -17.11 -2.02
CA ARG A 171 -28.24 -18.46 -2.52
C ARG A 171 -29.66 -18.48 -3.04
N ASP A 172 -29.83 -18.33 -4.35
CA ASP A 172 -31.09 -18.68 -5.00
C ASP A 172 -31.37 -20.16 -4.70
N GLN A 173 -32.63 -20.38 -4.33
CA GLN A 173 -33.16 -21.57 -3.70
C GLN A 173 -33.02 -22.80 -4.60
N ASP A 174 -32.63 -23.92 -4.00
CA ASP A 174 -32.74 -25.25 -4.61
C ASP A 174 -34.18 -25.48 -5.10
N PRO A 175 -34.42 -25.81 -6.38
CA PRO A 175 -35.70 -26.33 -6.80
C PRO A 175 -35.86 -27.74 -6.22
N SER A 176 -36.88 -27.89 -5.38
CA SER A 176 -37.31 -29.15 -4.76
C SER A 176 -37.76 -30.20 -5.79
#